data_AF-A0A9N9X3D3-F1
#
_entry.id   AF-A0A9N9X3D3-F1
#
_cell.length_a   1.000
_cell.length_b   1.000
_cell.length_c   1.000
_cell.angle_alpha   90.00
_cell.angle_beta   90.00
_cell.angle_gamma   90.00
#
_symmetry.space_group_name_H-M   'P 1'
#
loop_
_entity.id
_entity.type
_entity.pdbx_description
1 polymer ?
#
loop_
_entity_poly.entity_id
_entity_poly.type
_entity_poly.pdbx_seq_one_letter_code
_entity_poly.pdbx_strand_id
1 'polypeptide(L)'
;MFFYSLLDPCLYILRFASKLEFGAKTQQVANTALRLVQRMKRDSIHSGRRPSGLCGAALLIAARLHEFGRSSKDIVKIVKVHESTLRKR
;
A
#
# COMPACT_ATOMS: atom_id res chain seq x y z
N MET A 1 2.33 -4.48 23.45
CA MET A 1 2.85 -5.72 22.84
C MET A 1 2.01 -6.06 21.61
N PHE A 2 2.22 -5.35 20.50
CA PHE A 2 1.50 -5.63 19.24
C PHE A 2 2.22 -6.78 18.53
N PHE A 3 1.68 -7.98 18.70
CA PHE A 3 2.02 -9.14 17.88
C PHE A 3 1.76 -8.79 16.41
N TYR A 4 2.84 -8.50 15.69
CA TYR A 4 2.84 -8.32 14.24
C TYR A 4 2.66 -9.70 13.61
N SER A 5 1.41 -10.05 13.29
CA SER A 5 1.11 -11.22 12.48
C SER A 5 1.76 -11.02 11.10
N LEU A 6 2.49 -12.03 10.64
CA LEU A 6 3.52 -11.94 9.60
C LEU A 6 3.03 -11.57 8.18
N LEU A 7 1.76 -11.26 7.95
CA LEU A 7 1.15 -11.13 6.61
C LEU A 7 0.02 -10.09 6.49
N ASP A 8 0.02 -9.02 7.29
CA ASP A 8 -1.02 -8.00 7.19
C ASP A 8 -0.77 -6.96 6.08
N PRO A 9 -1.79 -6.58 5.27
CA PRO A 9 -1.69 -5.54 4.24
C PRO A 9 -1.19 -4.20 4.80
N CYS A 10 -1.38 -3.98 6.10
CA CYS A 10 -0.83 -2.87 6.88
C CYS A 10 0.68 -2.77 6.78
N LEU A 11 1.40 -3.88 6.90
CA LEU A 11 2.87 -3.90 6.84
C LEU A 11 3.36 -3.53 5.44
N TYR A 12 2.67 -4.00 4.39
CA TYR A 12 3.00 -3.67 3.00
C TYR A 12 2.85 -2.18 2.74
N ILE A 13 1.71 -1.61 3.14
CA ILE A 13 1.42 -0.19 2.96
C ILE A 13 2.46 0.66 3.68
N LEU A 14 2.82 0.31 4.93
CA LEU A 14 3.81 1.04 5.70
C LEU A 14 5.21 0.96 5.07
N ARG A 15 5.62 -0.23 4.60
CA ARG A 15 6.89 -0.39 3.87
C ARG A 15 6.93 0.41 2.58
N PHE A 16 5.85 0.40 1.80
CA PHE A 16 5.77 1.19 0.57
C PHE A 16 5.81 2.68 0.87
N ALA A 17 5.05 3.13 1.86
CA ALA A 17 5.03 4.52 2.28
C ALA A 17 6.41 4.99 2.76
N SER A 18 7.12 4.14 3.50
CA SER A 18 8.49 4.42 3.93
C SER A 18 9.47 4.50 2.75
N LYS A 19 9.32 3.67 1.71
CA LYS A 19 10.13 3.76 0.48
C LYS A 19 9.80 4.96 -0.41
N LEU A 20 8.60 5.50 -0.30
CA LEU A 20 8.14 6.66 -1.07
C LEU A 20 8.50 8.00 -0.40
N GLU A 21 9.08 7.94 0.81
CA GLU A 21 9.60 9.09 1.57
C GLU A 21 8.63 10.28 1.56
N PHE A 22 7.48 10.10 2.21
CA PHE A 22 6.47 11.15 2.39
C PHE A 22 6.79 12.09 3.58
N GLY A 23 8.03 12.05 4.11
CA GLY A 23 8.47 12.85 5.23
C GLY A 23 7.62 12.67 6.49
N ALA A 24 7.26 13.78 7.15
CA ALA A 24 6.45 13.77 8.37
C ALA A 24 5.03 13.23 8.18
N LYS A 25 4.49 13.32 6.95
CA LYS A 25 3.13 12.85 6.62
C LYS A 25 3.08 11.37 6.25
N THR A 26 4.21 10.65 6.27
CA THR A 26 4.27 9.21 5.93
C THR A 26 3.27 8.36 6.71
N GLN A 27 3.16 8.59 8.02
CA GLN A 27 2.20 7.88 8.87
C GLN A 27 0.74 8.19 8.50
N GLN A 28 0.45 9.46 8.16
CA GLN A 28 -0.90 9.87 7.75
C GLN A 28 -1.29 9.28 6.40
N VAL A 29 -0.37 9.27 5.42
CA VAL A 29 -0.56 8.65 4.11
C VAL A 29 -0.78 7.15 4.26
N ALA A 30 0.06 6.47 5.06
CA ALA A 30 -0.06 5.05 5.33
C ALA A 30 -1.42 4.69 5.96
N ASN A 31 -1.86 5.43 6.99
CA ASN A 31 -3.16 5.23 7.62
C ASN A 31 -4.34 5.45 6.66
N THR A 32 -4.27 6.47 5.80
CA THR A 32 -5.30 6.70 4.78
C THR A 32 -5.37 5.56 3.77
N ALA A 33 -4.22 5.12 3.25
CA ALA A 33 -4.14 3.99 2.32
C ALA A 33 -4.67 2.70 2.98
N LEU A 34 -4.36 2.49 4.26
CA LEU A 34 -4.81 1.36 5.05
C LEU A 34 -6.33 1.29 5.15
N ARG A 35 -6.97 2.40 5.52
CA ARG A 35 -8.43 2.48 5.59
C ARG A 35 -9.06 2.23 4.22
N LEU A 36 -8.43 2.71 3.15
CA LEU A 36 -8.88 2.45 1.77
C LEU A 36 -8.84 0.96 1.45
N VAL A 37 -7.70 0.30 1.66
CA VAL A 37 -7.55 -1.13 1.39
C VAL A 37 -8.48 -1.97 2.25
N GLN A 38 -8.66 -1.64 3.54
CA GLN A 38 -9.60 -2.34 4.41
C GLN A 38 -11.04 -2.23 3.93
N ARG A 39 -11.44 -1.07 3.39
CA ARG A 39 -12.75 -0.86 2.79
C ARG A 39 -12.90 -1.66 1.48
N MET A 40 -11.93 -1.55 0.59
CA MET A 40 -11.90 -2.29 -0.68
C MET A 40 -11.84 -3.82 -0.51
N LYS A 41 -11.19 -4.30 0.55
CA LYS A 41 -11.12 -5.73 0.91
C LYS A 41 -12.47 -6.25 1.40
N ARG A 42 -13.24 -5.43 2.12
CA ARG A 42 -14.61 -5.74 2.58
C ARG A 42 -15.61 -5.79 1.42
N ASP A 43 -15.45 -4.90 0.44
CA ASP A 43 -16.29 -4.80 -0.76
C ASP A 43 -16.04 -5.91 -1.82
N SER A 44 -15.36 -7.02 -1.48
CA SER A 44 -15.26 -8.20 -2.37
C SER A 44 -14.60 -7.97 -3.74
N ILE A 45 -13.40 -7.38 -3.80
CA ILE A 45 -12.52 -7.46 -5.00
C ILE A 45 -11.68 -8.78 -5.00
N HIS A 46 -12.23 -9.88 -4.46
CA HIS A 46 -11.59 -11.20 -4.58
C HIS A 46 -11.85 -11.87 -5.95
N SER A 47 -12.65 -11.26 -6.82
CA SER A 47 -12.85 -11.74 -8.19
C SER A 47 -11.66 -11.34 -9.08
N GLY A 48 -10.60 -12.17 -9.07
CA GLY A 48 -9.61 -12.26 -10.15
C GLY A 48 -8.56 -11.15 -10.30
N ARG A 49 -8.54 -10.09 -9.49
CA ARG A 49 -7.54 -9.00 -9.59
C ARG A 49 -6.43 -9.13 -8.53
N ARG A 50 -5.17 -8.92 -8.94
CA ARG A 50 -3.99 -9.10 -8.07
C ARG A 50 -4.02 -8.16 -6.84
N PRO A 51 -3.83 -8.68 -5.60
CA PRO A 51 -3.92 -7.90 -4.36
C PRO A 51 -2.82 -6.83 -4.20
N SER A 52 -1.70 -7.02 -4.89
CA SER A 52 -0.60 -6.06 -4.99
C SER A 52 -1.03 -4.75 -5.65
N GLY A 53 -1.73 -4.82 -6.79
CA GLY A 53 -2.24 -3.66 -7.52
C GLY A 53 -3.23 -2.84 -6.69
N LEU A 54 -4.02 -3.49 -5.83
CA LEU A 54 -4.96 -2.83 -4.92
C LEU A 54 -4.22 -1.94 -3.91
N CYS A 55 -3.15 -2.46 -3.30
CA CYS A 55 -2.34 -1.71 -2.35
C CYS A 55 -1.64 -0.51 -3.01
N GLY A 56 -1.16 -0.68 -4.24
CA GLY A 56 -0.57 0.40 -5.03
C GLY A 56 -1.58 1.51 -5.38
N ALA A 57 -2.78 1.13 -5.79
CA ALA A 57 -3.85 2.09 -6.08
C ALA A 57 -4.27 2.87 -4.82
N ALA A 58 -4.42 2.19 -3.69
CA ALA A 58 -4.74 2.85 -2.42
C ALA A 58 -3.65 3.82 -1.97
N LEU A 59 -2.36 3.46 -2.15
CA LEU A 59 -1.24 4.35 -1.86
C LEU A 59 -1.23 5.59 -2.77
N LEU A 60 -1.52 5.42 -4.06
CA LEU A 60 -1.61 6.52 -5.03
C LEU A 60 -2.70 7.52 -4.62
N ILE A 61 -3.87 7.01 -4.24
CA ILE A 61 -4.99 7.83 -3.79
C ILE A 61 -4.63 8.56 -2.49
N ALA A 62 -4.03 7.85 -1.52
CA ALA A 62 -3.59 8.44 -0.26
C ALA A 62 -2.50 9.51 -0.49
N ALA A 63 -1.53 9.27 -1.36
CA ALA A 63 -0.50 10.25 -1.70
C ALA A 63 -1.12 11.53 -2.29
N ARG A 64 -2.08 11.40 -3.22
CA ARG A 64 -2.82 12.54 -3.77
C ARG A 64 -3.62 13.30 -2.72
N LEU A 65 -4.29 12.61 -1.81
CA LEU A 65 -5.06 13.23 -0.73
C LEU A 65 -4.20 14.07 0.22
N HIS A 66 -2.91 13.73 0.34
CA HIS A 66 -1.96 14.44 1.19
C HIS A 66 -1.07 15.43 0.40
N GLU A 67 -1.46 15.75 -0.84
CA GLU A 67 -0.75 16.65 -1.76
C GLU A 67 0.67 16.20 -2.13
N PHE A 68 0.95 14.89 -2.05
CA PHE A 68 2.20 14.33 -2.56
C PHE A 68 2.05 13.95 -4.03
N GLY A 69 2.68 14.74 -4.90
CA GLY A 69 2.80 14.47 -6.34
C GLY A 69 3.77 13.33 -6.67
N ARG A 70 3.61 12.14 -6.06
CA ARG A 70 4.39 10.96 -6.45
C ARG A 70 3.87 10.38 -7.76
N SER A 71 4.79 10.01 -8.64
CA SER A 71 4.45 9.44 -9.93
C SER A 71 3.81 8.07 -9.75
N SER A 72 2.71 7.82 -10.46
CA SER A 72 2.06 6.51 -10.49
C SER A 72 3.01 5.40 -10.94
N LYS A 73 3.99 5.73 -11.80
CA LYS A 73 5.05 4.80 -12.22
C LYS A 73 5.92 4.33 -11.06
N ASP A 74 6.30 5.22 -10.13
CA ASP A 74 7.16 4.87 -8.99
C ASP A 74 6.45 3.93 -8.02
N ILE A 75 5.18 4.24 -7.71
CA ILE A 75 4.35 3.41 -6.83
C ILE A 75 4.15 2.02 -7.44
N VAL A 76 3.80 1.94 -8.74
CA VAL A 76 3.63 0.67 -9.45
C VAL A 76 4.94 -0.13 -9.49
N LYS A 77 6.09 0.54 -9.69
CA LYS A 77 7.41 -0.11 -9.69
C LYS A 77 7.73 -0.74 -8.34
N ILE A 78 7.53 -0.01 -7.24
CA ILE A 78 7.77 -0.52 -5.88
C ILE A 78 6.85 -1.71 -5.57
N VAL A 79 5.56 -1.59 -5.88
CA VAL A 79 4.56 -2.63 -5.62
C VAL A 79 4.84 -3.91 -6.42
N LYS A 80 5.16 -3.79 -7.71
CA LYS A 80 5.51 -4.94 -8.57
C LYS A 80 6.76 -5.67 -8.08
N VAL A 81 7.81 -4.94 -7.69
CA VAL A 81 9.05 -5.53 -7.16
C VAL A 81 8.81 -6.27 -5.85
N HIS A 82 7.95 -5.75 -4.99
CA HIS A 82 7.67 -6.37 -3.70
C HIS A 82 6.73 -7.58 -3.83
N GLU A 83 5.80 -7.57 -4.79
CA GLU A 83 4.98 -8.74 -5.13
C GLU A 83 5.84 -9.91 -5.61
N SER A 84 6.76 -9.66 -6.55
CA SER A 84 7.64 -10.72 -7.08
C SER A 84 8.59 -11.28 -6.01
N THR A 85 9.02 -10.44 -5.08
CA THR A 85 9.85 -10.86 -3.93
C THR A 85 9.05 -11.73 -2.97
N LEU A 86 7.79 -11.39 -2.72
CA LEU A 86 6.96 -12.13 -1.79
C LEU A 86 6.54 -13.51 -2.32
N ARG A 87 6.29 -13.61 -3.64
CA ARG A 87 5.87 -14.86 -4.29
C ARG A 87 6.97 -15.94 -4.33
N LYS A 88 8.22 -15.60 -3.99
CA LYS A 88 9.37 -16.53 -3.97
C LYS A 88 9.61 -17.20 -2.60
N ARG A 89 8.79 -16.92 -1.59
CA ARG A 89 8.79 -17.59 -0.29
C ARG A 89 7.56 -18.47 -0.16
#